data_AF-A0A662VSK8-F1
#
_entry.id   AF-A0A662VSK8-F1
#
_cell.length_a   1.000
_cell.length_b   1.000
_cell.length_c   1.000
_cell.angle_alpha   90.00
_cell.angle_beta   90.00
_cell.angle_gamma   90.00
#
_symmetry.space_group_name_H-M   'P 1'
#
loop_
_entity.id
_entity.type
_entity.pdbx_description
1 polymer ?
#
loop_
_entity_poly.entity_id
_entity_poly.type
_entity_poly.pdbx_seq_one_letter_code
_entity_poly.pdbx_strand_id
1 'polypeptide(L)'
;MLSFAEAYDPLWEARVYKDGRKIETVKSIPLYSVINGFWINETGNLEIIIRYKPQDWFERLSNLCYNLHRLYWLPILRLEEREGRWMGFKGSEKSRKDANQIKAESKGALMRDC
;
A
#
# COMPACT_ATOMS: atom_id res chain seq x y z
N MET A 1 -30.58 -23.22 -0.15
CA MET A 1 -30.11 -22.33 -1.24
C MET A 1 -29.83 -20.96 -0.65
N LEU A 2 -28.63 -20.43 -0.85
CA LEU A 2 -28.26 -19.10 -0.40
C LEU A 2 -28.48 -18.11 -1.55
N SER A 3 -29.17 -17.00 -1.27
CA SER A 3 -29.37 -15.92 -2.24
C SER A 3 -28.57 -14.69 -1.82
N PHE A 4 -28.00 -14.00 -2.80
CA PHE A 4 -27.20 -12.80 -2.61
C PHE A 4 -27.75 -11.71 -3.53
N ALA A 5 -28.28 -10.65 -2.92
CA ALA A 5 -29.05 -9.59 -3.59
C ALA A 5 -28.16 -8.56 -4.32
N GLU A 6 -27.17 -9.04 -5.07
CA GLU A 6 -26.40 -8.26 -6.03
C GLU A 6 -26.61 -8.79 -7.44
N ALA A 7 -26.34 -7.94 -8.44
CA ALA A 7 -26.39 -8.31 -9.85
C ALA A 7 -25.53 -9.55 -10.13
N TYR A 8 -26.10 -10.48 -10.91
CA TYR A 8 -25.44 -11.73 -11.23
C TYR A 8 -24.10 -11.51 -11.92
N ASP A 9 -23.05 -12.11 -11.36
CA ASP A 9 -21.73 -12.19 -11.98
C ASP A 9 -21.13 -13.58 -11.69
N PRO A 10 -20.68 -14.33 -12.73
CA PRO A 10 -20.10 -15.66 -12.58
C PRO A 10 -18.76 -15.70 -11.81
N LEU A 11 -18.15 -14.54 -11.55
CA LEU A 11 -16.90 -14.40 -10.81
C LEU A 11 -17.08 -14.41 -9.29
N TRP A 12 -18.32 -14.33 -8.80
CA TRP A 12 -18.66 -14.56 -7.40
C TRP A 12 -18.52 -16.05 -7.03
N GLU A 13 -17.89 -16.29 -5.90
CA GLU A 13 -17.73 -17.63 -5.31
C GLU A 13 -18.08 -17.62 -3.82
N ALA A 14 -18.77 -18.67 -3.38
CA ALA A 14 -19.02 -18.95 -1.98
C ALA A 14 -18.09 -20.07 -1.52
N ARG A 15 -17.24 -19.78 -0.54
CA ARG A 15 -16.36 -20.76 0.11
C ARG A 15 -17.05 -21.25 1.37
N VAL A 16 -17.38 -22.54 1.42
CA VAL A 16 -18.13 -23.13 2.53
C VAL A 16 -17.15 -23.85 3.46
N TYR A 17 -17.23 -23.51 4.74
CA TYR A 17 -16.41 -24.07 5.81
C TYR A 17 -17.29 -24.75 6.85
N LYS A 18 -16.80 -25.86 7.38
CA LYS A 18 -17.40 -26.61 8.48
C LYS A 18 -16.31 -26.99 9.45
N ASP A 19 -16.50 -26.66 10.73
CA ASP A 19 -15.52 -26.89 11.79
C ASP A 19 -14.10 -26.36 11.45
N GLY A 20 -14.04 -25.17 10.83
CA GLY A 20 -12.80 -24.52 10.41
C GLY A 20 -12.12 -25.13 9.17
N ARG A 21 -12.70 -26.17 8.55
CA ARG A 21 -12.18 -26.80 7.34
C ARG A 21 -13.01 -26.40 6.13
N LYS A 22 -12.32 -26.07 5.04
CA LYS A 22 -12.97 -25.77 3.75
C LYS A 22 -13.53 -27.07 3.17
N ILE A 23 -14.84 -27.11 2.97
CA ILE A 23 -15.55 -28.26 2.40
C ILE A 23 -15.68 -28.11 0.89
N GLU A 24 -16.22 -26.97 0.45
CA GLU A 24 -16.50 -26.74 -0.96
C GLU A 24 -16.32 -25.28 -1.39
N THR A 25 -16.27 -25.08 -2.70
CA THR A 25 -16.37 -23.75 -3.31
C THR A 25 -17.44 -23.80 -4.38
N VAL A 26 -18.50 -23.04 -4.16
CA VAL A 26 -19.68 -23.01 -5.01
C VAL A 26 -19.63 -21.75 -5.87
N LYS A 27 -19.83 -21.90 -7.17
CA LYS A 27 -19.93 -20.76 -8.10
C LYS A 27 -21.32 -20.13 -8.02
N SER A 28 -21.43 -18.85 -8.36
CA SER A 28 -22.74 -18.22 -8.47
C SER A 28 -23.54 -18.81 -9.65
N ILE A 29 -24.84 -18.96 -9.42
CA ILE A 29 -25.84 -19.37 -10.40
C ILE A 29 -26.86 -18.22 -10.49
N PRO A 30 -27.33 -17.85 -11.69
CA PRO A 30 -28.29 -16.77 -11.83
C PRO A 30 -29.64 -17.20 -11.25
N LEU A 31 -30.01 -16.59 -10.13
CA LEU A 31 -31.33 -16.71 -9.53
C LEU A 31 -32.25 -15.65 -10.14
N TYR A 32 -33.42 -16.08 -10.61
CA TYR A 32 -34.39 -15.21 -11.29
C TYR A 32 -33.79 -14.43 -12.47
N SER A 33 -32.71 -14.95 -13.07
CA SER A 33 -31.92 -14.31 -14.13
C SER A 33 -31.30 -12.95 -13.77
N VAL A 34 -31.30 -12.55 -12.49
CA VAL A 34 -30.86 -11.21 -12.07
C VAL A 34 -29.88 -11.25 -10.89
N ILE A 35 -30.11 -12.11 -9.90
CA ILE A 35 -29.34 -12.11 -8.65
C ILE A 35 -28.44 -13.33 -8.52
N ASN A 36 -27.43 -13.25 -7.66
CA ASN A 36 -26.54 -14.38 -7.41
C ASN A 36 -27.18 -15.40 -6.46
N GLY A 37 -27.08 -16.68 -6.81
CA GLY A 37 -27.47 -17.80 -5.96
C GLY A 37 -26.35 -18.81 -5.80
N PHE A 38 -26.27 -19.42 -4.62
CA PHE A 38 -25.32 -20.49 -4.33
C PHE A 38 -26.07 -21.72 -3.85
N TRP A 39 -25.84 -22.83 -4.55
CA TRP A 39 -26.40 -24.12 -4.19
C TRP A 39 -25.49 -24.83 -3.19
N ILE A 40 -25.91 -24.83 -1.92
CA ILE A 40 -25.17 -25.43 -0.81
C ILE A 40 -26.00 -26.62 -0.31
N ASN A 41 -25.44 -27.81 -0.39
CA ASN A 41 -26.08 -29.07 0.05
C ASN A 41 -25.72 -29.46 1.49
N GLU A 42 -24.75 -28.78 2.10
CA GLU A 42 -24.32 -29.06 3.46
C GLU A 42 -25.32 -28.55 4.51
N THR A 43 -25.35 -29.23 5.66
CA THR A 43 -26.23 -28.92 6.78
C THR A 43 -25.45 -28.76 8.09
N GLY A 44 -26.04 -28.03 9.03
CA GLY A 44 -25.48 -27.74 10.36
C GLY A 44 -24.96 -26.31 10.47
N ASN A 45 -23.99 -26.10 11.36
CA ASN A 45 -23.31 -24.81 11.51
C ASN A 45 -22.22 -24.69 10.43
N LEU A 46 -22.44 -23.80 9.47
CA LEU A 46 -21.57 -23.58 8.33
C LEU A 46 -21.11 -22.13 8.34
N GLU A 47 -19.83 -21.93 8.09
CA GLU A 47 -19.27 -20.61 7.83
C GLU A 47 -19.15 -20.44 6.31
N ILE A 48 -19.86 -19.44 5.76
CA ILE A 48 -19.90 -19.20 4.32
C ILE A 48 -19.25 -17.85 4.05
N ILE A 49 -18.16 -17.88 3.28
CA ILE A 49 -17.42 -16.68 2.91
C ILE A 49 -17.65 -16.41 1.41
N ILE A 50 -18.35 -15.32 1.11
CA ILE A 50 -18.56 -14.87 -0.27
C ILE A 50 -17.37 -14.01 -0.69
N ARG A 51 -16.74 -14.35 -1.82
CA ARG A 51 -15.59 -13.62 -2.38
C ARG A 51 -15.76 -13.38 -3.86
N TYR A 52 -15.26 -12.22 -4.31
CA TYR A 52 -15.20 -11.88 -5.72
C TYR A 52 -13.80 -12.19 -6.26
N LYS A 53 -13.68 -13.07 -7.26
CA LYS A 53 -12.36 -13.49 -7.77
C LYS A 53 -11.43 -12.34 -8.19
N PRO A 54 -11.92 -11.29 -8.89
CA PRO A 54 -11.08 -10.15 -9.21
C PRO A 54 -10.52 -9.38 -8.00
N GLN A 55 -11.18 -9.40 -6.84
CA GLN A 55 -10.61 -8.78 -5.62
C GLN A 55 -9.33 -9.49 -5.20
N ASP A 56 -9.28 -10.82 -5.24
CA ASP A 56 -8.07 -11.59 -4.91
C ASP A 56 -6.91 -11.26 -5.88
N TRP A 57 -7.21 -11.02 -7.16
CA TRP A 57 -6.21 -10.59 -8.14
C TRP A 57 -5.71 -9.18 -7.86
N PHE A 58 -6.62 -8.26 -7.56
CA PHE A 58 -6.27 -6.88 -7.24
C PHE A 58 -5.39 -6.81 -5.98
N GLU A 59 -5.74 -7.54 -4.93
CA GLU A 59 -4.94 -7.63 -3.70
C GLU A 59 -3.53 -8.18 -3.98
N ARG A 60 -3.41 -9.23 -4.81
CA ARG A 60 -2.11 -9.79 -5.20
C ARG A 60 -1.28 -8.82 -6.02
N LEU A 61 -1.89 -8.16 -7.00
CA LEU A 61 -1.21 -7.18 -7.87
C LEU A 61 -0.76 -5.96 -7.07
N SER A 62 -1.61 -5.44 -6.18
CA SER A 62 -1.28 -4.34 -5.28
C SER A 62 -0.10 -4.69 -4.36
N ASN A 63 -0.11 -5.89 -3.79
CA ASN A 63 1.01 -6.36 -2.96
C ASN A 63 2.30 -6.51 -3.78
N LEU A 64 2.20 -6.97 -5.03
CA LEU A 64 3.33 -7.08 -5.92
C LEU A 64 3.93 -5.68 -6.23
N CYS A 65 3.09 -4.71 -6.60
CA CYS A 65 3.58 -3.36 -6.93
C CYS A 65 4.17 -2.64 -5.71
N TYR A 66 3.59 -2.82 -4.52
CA TYR A 66 4.14 -2.26 -3.28
C TYR A 66 5.51 -2.85 -2.95
N ASN A 67 5.67 -4.17 -3.08
CA ASN A 67 6.95 -4.83 -2.82
C ASN A 67 8.02 -4.45 -3.87
N LEU A 68 7.64 -4.33 -5.14
CA LEU A 68 8.55 -3.82 -6.17
C LEU A 68 8.96 -2.36 -5.90
N HIS A 69 8.00 -1.48 -5.59
CA HIS A 69 8.32 -0.11 -5.21
C HIS A 69 9.28 -0.07 -4.02
N ARG A 70 9.01 -0.87 -2.98
CA ARG A 70 9.89 -1.00 -1.81
C ARG A 70 11.31 -1.44 -2.16
N LEU A 71 11.45 -2.41 -3.07
CA LEU A 71 12.76 -2.94 -3.47
C LEU A 71 13.54 -2.00 -4.40
N TYR A 72 12.87 -1.22 -5.25
CA TYR A 72 13.53 -0.35 -6.22
C TYR A 72 13.67 1.10 -5.75
N TRP A 73 12.70 1.63 -5.02
CA TRP A 73 12.67 3.03 -4.58
C TRP A 73 13.42 3.28 -3.28
N LEU A 74 13.36 2.35 -2.30
CA LEU A 74 14.09 2.52 -1.03
C LEU A 74 15.62 2.56 -1.20
N PRO A 75 16.25 1.77 -2.10
CA PRO A 75 17.67 1.93 -2.36
C PRO A 75 18.02 3.28 -2.99
N ILE A 76 17.16 3.81 -3.87
CA ILE A 76 17.35 5.13 -4.50
C ILE A 76 17.29 6.23 -3.44
N LEU A 77 16.27 6.24 -2.58
CA LEU A 77 16.18 7.20 -1.46
C LEU A 77 17.39 7.09 -0.52
N ARG A 78 17.85 5.86 -0.25
CA ARG A 78 19.04 5.62 0.59
C ARG A 78 20.35 6.07 -0.09
N LEU A 79 20.45 5.98 -1.42
CA LEU A 79 21.59 6.51 -2.17
C LEU A 79 21.56 8.04 -2.24
N GLU A 80 20.38 8.64 -2.32
CA GLU A 80 20.19 10.09 -2.32
C GLU A 80 20.54 10.73 -0.97
N GLU A 81 20.21 10.06 0.16
CA GLU A 81 20.72 10.42 1.49
C GLU A 81 22.26 10.33 1.59
N ARG A 82 22.87 9.39 0.86
CA ARG A 82 24.33 9.22 0.82
C ARG A 82 25.04 10.25 -0.08
N GLU A 83 24.40 10.67 -1.17
CA GLU A 83 24.98 11.61 -2.14
C GLU A 83 24.66 13.08 -1.84
N GLY A 84 23.76 13.39 -0.89
CA GLY A 84 23.48 14.77 -0.46
C GLY A 84 23.08 15.70 -1.62
N ARG A 85 22.48 15.15 -2.68
CA ARG A 85 22.28 15.83 -3.96
C ARG A 85 20.82 16.27 -4.13
N TRP A 86 20.49 17.30 -3.35
CA TRP A 86 19.48 18.36 -3.60
C TRP A 86 17.98 18.07 -3.39
N MET A 87 17.50 18.51 -2.23
CA MET A 87 16.52 19.60 -2.18
C MET A 87 17.09 20.78 -1.37
N GLY A 88 17.52 21.83 -2.07
CA GLY A 88 17.33 23.22 -1.66
C GLY A 88 17.76 23.74 -0.27
N PHE A 89 18.81 23.23 0.39
CA PHE A 89 19.32 23.85 1.64
C PHE A 89 20.83 24.17 1.61
N LYS A 90 21.41 24.51 0.46
CA LYS A 90 22.80 25.08 0.41
C LYS A 90 22.88 26.55 0.83
N GLY A 91 21.75 27.21 1.09
CA GLY A 91 21.71 28.61 1.50
C GLY A 91 22.20 28.86 2.93
N SER A 92 21.98 27.94 3.87
CA SER A 92 22.25 28.19 5.30
C SER A 92 23.72 28.02 5.67
N GLU A 93 24.43 27.05 5.08
CA GLU A 93 25.83 26.77 5.42
C GLU A 93 26.80 27.76 4.79
N LYS A 94 26.55 28.20 3.55
CA LYS A 94 27.33 29.27 2.90
C LYS A 94 27.11 30.59 3.64
N SER A 95 25.86 30.95 3.92
CA SER A 95 25.54 32.18 4.68
C SER A 95 26.13 32.17 6.10
N ARG A 96 26.21 31.01 6.76
CA ARG A 96 26.81 30.90 8.11
C ARG A 96 28.34 31.01 8.08
N LYS A 97 29.00 30.52 7.02
CA LYS A 97 30.45 30.68 6.83
C LYS A 97 30.80 32.13 6.50
N ASP A 98 30.04 32.75 5.60
CA ASP A 98 30.21 34.16 5.21
C ASP A 98 29.96 35.10 6.41
N ALA A 99 28.91 34.84 7.22
CA ALA A 99 28.64 35.61 8.44
C ALA A 99 29.74 35.46 9.51
N ASN A 100 30.34 34.28 9.65
CA ASN A 100 31.44 34.07 10.59
C ASN A 100 32.74 34.74 10.13
N GLN A 101 32.98 34.81 8.82
CA GLN A 101 34.14 35.50 8.26
C GLN A 101 34.05 37.02 8.46
N ILE A 102 32.88 37.61 8.20
CA ILE A 102 32.61 39.04 8.45
C ILE A 102 32.75 39.38 9.96
N LYS A 103 32.35 38.46 10.85
CA LYS A 103 32.47 38.64 12.31
C LYS A 103 33.91 38.51 12.81
N ALA A 104 34.79 37.79 12.10
CA ALA A 104 36.21 37.69 12.41
C ALA A 104 36.97 38.92 11.91
N GLU A 105 36.63 39.43 10.73
CA GLU A 105 37.26 40.63 10.14
C GLU A 105 36.91 41.91 10.91
N SER A 106 35.67 42.04 11.38
CA SER A 106 35.25 43.17 12.24
C SER A 106 35.92 43.17 13.63
N LYS A 107 36.17 41.99 14.22
CA LYS A 107 36.95 41.87 15.47
C LYS A 107 38.44 42.16 15.27
N GLY A 108 39.01 41.83 14.11
CA GLY A 108 40.39 42.16 13.75
C GLY A 108 40.61 43.64 13.38
N ALA A 109 39.56 44.34 12.95
CA ALA A 109 39.60 45.79 12.74
C ALA A 109 39.57 46.56 14.07
N LEU A 110 38.70 46.16 15.02
CA LEU A 110 38.57 46.82 16.33
C LEU A 110 39.80 46.66 17.26
N MET A 111 40.68 45.70 16.99
CA MET A 111 41.92 45.47 17.74
C MET A 111 43.14 46.21 17.17
N ARG A 112 42.99 46.97 16.07
CA ARG A 112 44.07 47.74 15.43
C ARG A 112 43.98 49.26 15.69
N ASP A 113 42.95 49.71 16.40
CA ASP A 113 42.69 51.13 16.71
C ASP A 113 42.94 51.49 18.19
N CYS A 114 43.81 50.76 18.89
CA CYS A 114 44.39 51.14 20.19
C CYS A 114 45.92 51.27 20.09
#